data_AF-A0A1X2HRG8-F1
#
_entry.id   AF-A0A1X2HRG8-F1
#
_cell.length_a   1.000
_cell.length_b   1.000
_cell.length_c   1.000
_cell.angle_alpha   90.00
_cell.angle_beta   90.00
_cell.angle_gamma   90.00
#
_symmetry.space_group_name_H-M   'P 1'
#
loop_
_entity.id
_entity.type
_entity.pdbx_description
1 polymer ?
#
loop_
_entity_poly.entity_id
_entity_poly.type
_entity_poly.pdbx_seq_one_letter_code
_entity_poly.pdbx_strand_id
1 'polypeptide(L)'
;MTTKQWRLFWRTPISHGARNCWWRLLIQKLPTQEALRHVNSDSMNPGWCKICNKQVEDAQHMIIECPLKKSYWNAAKTIVKLDFNITDLWDILTFRKTIEKEAMIHVSDILLVLWIHHWHCDIKEELWNTTHAISRFRKQLWNKGENFHGQEITTMYEEYLAKHTDQDQDPNLVE
;
A
#
# COMPACT_ATOMS: atom_id res chain seq x y z
N MET A 1 -11.84 18.71 1.64
CA MET A 1 -12.17 18.13 0.31
C MET A 1 -13.01 19.13 -0.48
N THR A 2 -12.55 19.53 -1.66
CA THR A 2 -13.30 20.38 -2.60
C THR A 2 -14.21 19.54 -3.51
N THR A 3 -15.17 20.16 -4.18
CA THR A 3 -16.05 19.48 -5.17
C THR A 3 -15.25 18.78 -6.28
N LYS A 4 -14.13 19.37 -6.73
CA LYS A 4 -13.25 18.78 -7.74
C LYS A 4 -12.57 17.51 -7.21
N GLN A 5 -12.06 17.55 -5.98
CA GLN A 5 -11.42 16.38 -5.34
C GLN A 5 -12.43 15.24 -5.12
N TRP A 6 -13.65 15.55 -4.68
CA TRP A 6 -14.71 14.54 -4.56
C TRP A 6 -15.02 13.89 -5.90
N ARG A 7 -15.17 14.70 -6.96
CA ARG A 7 -15.43 14.18 -8.30
C ARG A 7 -14.29 13.28 -8.79
N LEU A 8 -13.04 13.64 -8.54
CA LEU A 8 -11.88 12.80 -8.86
C LEU A 8 -11.97 11.46 -8.11
N PHE A 9 -12.11 11.50 -6.78
CA PHE A 9 -12.21 10.30 -5.93
C PHE A 9 -13.30 9.31 -6.39
N TRP A 10 -14.51 9.81 -6.69
CA TRP A 10 -15.62 8.96 -7.11
C TRP A 10 -15.51 8.46 -8.55
N ARG A 11 -14.79 9.17 -9.43
CA ARG A 11 -14.56 8.76 -10.84
C ARG A 11 -13.34 7.88 -11.04
N THR A 12 -12.42 7.83 -10.09
CA THR A 12 -11.29 6.89 -10.14
C THR A 12 -11.81 5.47 -9.92
N PRO A 13 -11.41 4.47 -10.75
CA PRO A 13 -11.89 3.10 -10.68
C PRO A 13 -11.26 2.31 -9.51
N ILE A 14 -11.41 2.85 -8.31
CA ILE A 14 -11.00 2.24 -7.04
C ILE A 14 -11.94 1.07 -6.72
N SER A 15 -11.38 -0.04 -6.22
CA SER A 15 -12.19 -1.17 -5.74
C SER A 15 -13.11 -0.74 -4.59
N HIS A 16 -14.29 -1.37 -4.46
CA HIS A 16 -15.26 -0.96 -3.44
C HIS A 16 -14.68 -0.97 -2.02
N GLY A 17 -13.92 -2.01 -1.65
CA GLY A 17 -13.29 -2.11 -0.33
C GLY A 17 -12.28 -1.00 -0.08
N ALA A 18 -11.39 -0.74 -1.05
CA ALA A 18 -10.42 0.35 -0.96
C ALA A 18 -11.11 1.70 -0.82
N ARG A 19 -12.18 1.93 -1.61
CA ARG A 19 -12.95 3.17 -1.59
C ARG A 19 -13.64 3.37 -0.24
N ASN A 20 -14.20 2.32 0.36
CA ASN A 20 -14.85 2.42 1.67
C ASN A 20 -13.85 2.84 2.76
N CYS A 21 -12.68 2.18 2.81
CA CYS A 21 -11.61 2.53 3.75
C CYS A 21 -11.13 3.98 3.54
N TRP A 22 -10.80 4.35 2.30
CA TRP A 22 -10.32 5.70 2.00
C TRP A 22 -11.39 6.77 2.29
N TRP A 23 -12.65 6.51 1.96
CA TRP A 23 -13.75 7.42 2.28
C TRP A 23 -13.88 7.65 3.79
N ARG A 24 -13.81 6.59 4.61
CA ARG A 24 -13.82 6.70 6.09
C ARG A 24 -12.67 7.55 6.61
N LEU A 25 -11.48 7.44 6.03
CA LEU A 25 -10.34 8.32 6.31
C LEU A 25 -10.70 9.77 6.01
N LEU A 26 -11.22 10.06 4.82
CA LEU A 26 -11.54 11.42 4.37
C LEU A 26 -12.61 12.11 5.24
N ILE A 27 -13.58 11.36 5.76
CA ILE A 27 -14.62 11.88 6.64
C ILE A 27 -14.28 11.79 8.13
N GLN A 28 -13.05 11.39 8.47
CA GLN A 28 -12.57 11.27 9.86
C GLN A 28 -13.40 10.30 10.71
N LYS A 29 -13.79 9.16 10.12
CA LYS A 29 -14.56 8.09 10.77
C LYS A 29 -13.84 6.74 10.68
N LEU A 30 -12.52 6.76 10.86
CA LEU A 30 -11.75 5.52 11.02
C LEU A 30 -11.99 4.93 12.42
N PRO A 31 -12.17 3.61 12.55
CA PRO A 31 -12.31 2.94 13.84
C PRO A 31 -10.92 2.66 14.41
N THR A 32 -10.23 3.72 14.83
CA THR A 32 -8.90 3.61 15.44
C THR A 32 -9.03 3.15 16.90
N GLN A 33 -7.96 2.62 17.51
CA GLN A 33 -8.02 2.29 18.94
C GLN A 33 -8.32 3.52 19.81
N GLU A 34 -7.79 4.69 19.43
CA GLU A 34 -8.14 5.95 20.11
C GLU A 34 -9.65 6.24 20.05
N ALA A 35 -10.27 6.07 18.89
CA ALA A 35 -11.71 6.32 18.71
C ALA A 35 -12.57 5.27 19.44
N LEU A 36 -12.09 4.03 19.51
CA LEU A 36 -12.79 2.90 20.14
C LEU A 36 -12.55 2.79 21.65
N ARG A 37 -11.66 3.60 22.25
CA ARG A 37 -11.28 3.49 23.66
C ARG A 37 -12.48 3.54 24.63
N HIS A 38 -13.51 4.32 24.31
CA HIS A 38 -14.70 4.47 25.15
C HIS A 38 -15.71 3.32 25.00
N VAL A 39 -15.57 2.52 23.95
CA VAL A 39 -16.37 1.31 23.73
C VAL A 39 -15.77 0.13 24.50
N ASN A 40 -14.45 0.13 24.69
CA ASN A 40 -13.76 -0.86 25.48
C ASN A 40 -14.00 -0.61 26.98
N SER A 41 -14.23 -1.66 27.76
CA SER A 41 -14.48 -1.58 29.21
C SER A 41 -13.26 -1.15 30.02
N ASP A 42 -12.09 -1.09 29.39
CA ASP A 42 -10.85 -0.67 30.01
C ASP A 42 -10.72 0.86 30.01
N SER A 43 -11.24 1.48 31.07
CA SER A 43 -11.18 2.93 31.30
C SER A 43 -9.75 3.50 31.37
N MET A 44 -8.73 2.66 31.51
CA MET A 44 -7.32 3.07 31.59
C MET A 44 -6.58 2.89 30.26
N ASN A 45 -7.21 2.34 29.22
CA ASN A 45 -6.58 2.17 27.92
C ASN A 45 -6.67 3.48 27.10
N PRO A 46 -5.55 4.17 26.83
CA PRO A 46 -5.54 5.38 26.01
C PRO A 46 -5.81 5.10 24.50
N GLY A 47 -5.97 3.83 24.11
CA GLY A 47 -6.11 3.41 22.71
C GLY A 47 -4.77 3.07 22.09
N TRP A 48 -3.94 2.29 22.79
CA TRP A 48 -2.64 1.85 22.26
C TRP A 48 -2.80 1.06 20.96
N CYS A 49 -1.88 1.28 20.02
CA CYS A 49 -1.80 0.48 18.80
C CYS A 49 -1.53 -0.99 19.13
N LYS A 50 -2.49 -1.88 18.87
CA LYS A 50 -2.34 -3.32 19.10
C LYS A 50 -1.26 -3.98 18.24
N ILE A 51 -0.80 -3.30 17.18
CA ILE A 51 0.19 -3.85 16.24
C ILE A 51 1.63 -3.55 16.68
N CYS A 52 1.94 -2.30 17.05
CA CYS A 52 3.31 -1.95 17.44
C CYS A 52 3.49 -1.73 18.94
N ASN A 53 2.40 -1.46 19.67
CA ASN A 53 2.38 -1.15 21.09
C ASN A 53 3.32 -0.01 21.51
N LYS A 54 3.57 0.97 20.64
CA LYS A 54 4.52 2.09 20.88
C LYS A 54 3.87 3.45 21.05
N GLN A 55 2.72 3.69 20.43
CA GLN A 55 1.97 4.94 20.53
C GLN A 55 0.46 4.67 20.46
N VAL A 56 -0.32 5.66 20.85
CA VAL A 56 -1.77 5.68 20.66
C VAL A 56 -2.07 5.58 19.17
N GLU A 57 -3.03 4.72 18.80
CA GLU A 57 -3.45 4.58 17.41
C GLU A 57 -4.53 5.61 17.09
N ASP A 58 -4.10 6.76 16.59
CA ASP A 58 -4.93 7.72 15.88
C ASP A 58 -5.03 7.37 14.37
N ALA A 59 -5.65 8.24 13.57
CA ALA A 59 -5.83 7.99 12.14
C ALA A 59 -4.49 7.93 11.37
N GLN A 60 -3.52 8.78 11.72
CA GLN A 60 -2.21 8.79 11.05
C GLN A 60 -1.41 7.55 11.41
N HIS A 61 -1.47 7.11 12.67
CA HIS A 61 -0.80 5.91 13.13
C HIS A 61 -1.44 4.63 12.62
N MET A 62 -2.77 4.58 12.56
CA MET A 62 -3.51 3.45 11.99
C MET A 62 -3.08 3.20 10.55
N ILE A 63 -2.86 4.25 9.76
CA ILE A 63 -2.62 4.14 8.31
C ILE A 63 -1.13 4.20 7.94
N ILE A 64 -0.30 5.00 8.61
CA ILE A 64 1.07 5.31 8.15
C ILE A 64 2.11 5.18 9.27
N GLU A 65 1.93 5.87 10.41
CA GLU A 65 3.05 6.10 11.32
C GLU A 65 3.51 4.87 12.08
N CYS A 66 2.64 3.86 12.21
CA CYS A 66 3.02 2.55 12.75
C CYS A 66 4.24 2.00 12.00
N PRO A 67 5.38 1.75 12.67
CA PRO A 67 6.63 1.36 12.00
C PRO A 67 6.48 0.13 11.10
N LEU A 68 5.65 -0.83 11.53
CA LEU A 68 5.35 -2.05 10.79
C LEU A 68 4.52 -1.78 9.53
N LYS A 69 3.53 -0.88 9.62
CA LYS A 69 2.73 -0.44 8.46
C LYS A 69 3.53 0.46 7.52
N LYS A 70 4.42 1.30 8.04
CA LYS A 70 5.36 2.12 7.27
C LYS A 70 6.33 1.27 6.45
N SER A 71 6.85 0.19 7.05
CA SER A 71 7.66 -0.82 6.35
C SER A 71 6.89 -1.45 5.19
N TYR A 72 5.63 -1.83 5.42
CA TYR A 72 4.75 -2.34 4.36
C TYR A 72 4.50 -1.33 3.24
N TRP A 73 4.17 -0.08 3.56
CA TRP A 73 4.00 0.98 2.57
C TRP A 73 5.22 1.13 1.68
N ASN A 74 6.41 1.20 2.29
CA ASN A 74 7.68 1.34 1.56
C ASN A 74 7.92 0.16 0.61
N ALA A 75 7.69 -1.07 1.05
CA ALA A 75 7.83 -2.23 0.18
C ALA A 75 6.78 -2.25 -0.94
N ALA A 76 5.52 -1.95 -0.62
CA ALA A 76 4.42 -2.00 -1.57
C ALA A 76 4.54 -0.90 -2.64
N LYS A 77 4.92 0.33 -2.27
CA LYS A 77 5.14 1.42 -3.25
C LYS A 77 6.24 1.11 -4.25
N THR A 78 7.28 0.38 -3.84
CA THR A 78 8.38 -0.02 -4.71
C THR A 78 7.91 -1.01 -5.77
N ILE A 79 7.06 -1.98 -5.39
CA ILE A 79 6.52 -3.00 -6.31
C ILE A 79 5.76 -2.35 -7.48
N VAL A 80 4.96 -1.33 -7.19
CA VAL A 80 4.16 -0.60 -8.20
C VAL A 80 4.84 0.68 -8.70
N LYS A 81 6.14 0.85 -8.43
CA LYS A 81 6.97 1.97 -8.92
C LYS A 81 6.39 3.37 -8.65
N LEU A 82 5.80 3.57 -7.47
CA LEU A 82 5.23 4.86 -7.07
C LEU A 82 6.32 5.86 -6.64
N ASP A 83 6.36 7.00 -7.32
CA ASP A 83 7.35 8.07 -7.10
C ASP A 83 6.85 9.18 -6.17
N PHE A 84 6.75 8.87 -4.87
CA PHE A 84 6.53 9.88 -3.83
C PHE A 84 7.25 9.50 -2.53
N ASN A 85 7.61 10.47 -1.69
CA ASN A 85 8.17 10.17 -0.38
C ASN A 85 7.07 9.69 0.58
N ILE A 86 7.35 8.72 1.45
CA ILE A 86 6.38 8.25 2.46
C ILE A 86 5.86 9.39 3.36
N THR A 87 6.64 10.46 3.54
CA THR A 87 6.23 11.67 4.27
C THR A 87 5.08 12.41 3.57
N ASP A 88 4.95 12.29 2.25
CA ASP A 88 3.88 12.90 1.47
C ASP A 88 2.58 12.09 1.51
N LEU A 89 2.63 10.83 1.96
CA LEU A 89 1.52 9.89 1.82
C LEU A 89 0.25 10.38 2.51
N TRP A 90 0.37 11.04 3.66
CA TRP A 90 -0.78 11.60 4.36
C TRP A 90 -1.45 12.73 3.55
N ASP A 91 -0.65 13.58 2.92
CA ASP A 91 -1.16 14.66 2.06
C ASP A 91 -1.79 14.11 0.78
N ILE A 92 -1.25 13.02 0.25
CA ILE A 92 -1.83 12.29 -0.88
C ILE A 92 -3.20 11.71 -0.49
N LEU A 93 -3.26 10.97 0.63
CA LEU A 93 -4.50 10.34 1.11
C LEU A 93 -5.57 11.37 1.49
N THR A 94 -5.19 12.57 1.90
CA THR A 94 -6.12 13.65 2.26
C THR A 94 -6.35 14.66 1.13
N PHE A 95 -5.85 14.39 -0.08
CA PHE A 95 -5.93 15.26 -1.26
C PHE A 95 -5.30 16.66 -1.08
N ARG A 96 -4.40 16.85 -0.10
CA ARG A 96 -3.55 18.05 0.00
C ARG A 96 -2.44 18.05 -1.06
N LYS A 97 -1.99 16.86 -1.48
CA LYS A 97 -1.10 16.65 -2.62
C LYS A 97 -1.81 15.78 -3.66
N THR A 98 -1.76 16.18 -4.93
CA THR A 98 -2.36 15.43 -6.04
C THR A 98 -1.35 14.48 -6.66
N ILE A 99 -1.82 13.32 -7.08
CA ILE A 99 -1.07 12.34 -7.86
C ILE A 99 -1.89 11.92 -9.08
N GLU A 100 -1.23 11.27 -10.04
CA GLU A 100 -1.90 10.75 -11.23
C GLU A 100 -2.97 9.71 -10.89
N LYS A 101 -3.96 9.59 -11.76
CA LYS A 101 -5.10 8.69 -11.55
C LYS A 101 -4.66 7.23 -11.37
N GLU A 102 -3.65 6.79 -12.12
CA GLU A 102 -3.09 5.43 -12.00
C GLU A 102 -2.42 5.22 -10.64
N ALA A 103 -1.59 6.19 -10.22
CA ALA A 103 -0.99 6.17 -8.90
C ALA A 103 -2.05 6.13 -7.77
N MET A 104 -3.18 6.82 -7.93
CA MET A 104 -4.29 6.73 -6.98
C MET A 104 -4.86 5.31 -6.87
N ILE A 105 -4.95 4.57 -7.98
CA ILE A 105 -5.47 3.19 -8.00
C ILE A 105 -4.52 2.31 -7.18
N HIS A 106 -3.21 2.38 -7.43
CA HIS A 106 -2.25 1.58 -6.65
C HIS A 106 -2.18 2.00 -5.17
N VAL A 107 -2.22 3.30 -4.85
CA VAL A 107 -2.32 3.76 -3.46
C VAL A 107 -3.57 3.18 -2.78
N SER A 108 -4.70 3.13 -3.49
CA SER A 108 -5.94 2.53 -2.97
C SER A 108 -5.82 1.02 -2.72
N ASP A 109 -5.08 0.32 -3.58
CA ASP A 109 -4.85 -1.12 -3.45
C ASP A 109 -3.97 -1.46 -2.26
N ILE A 110 -2.89 -0.70 -2.06
CA ILE A 110 -2.01 -0.82 -0.90
C ILE A 110 -2.81 -0.54 0.38
N LEU A 111 -3.61 0.53 0.38
CA LEU A 111 -4.47 0.90 1.50
C LEU A 111 -5.46 -0.22 1.86
N LEU A 112 -6.06 -0.88 0.87
CA LEU A 112 -6.99 -1.99 1.10
C LEU A 112 -6.32 -3.18 1.77
N VAL A 113 -5.13 -3.57 1.32
CA VAL A 113 -4.40 -4.68 1.92
C VAL A 113 -3.97 -4.35 3.34
N LEU A 114 -3.49 -3.13 3.58
CA LEU A 114 -3.20 -2.63 4.92
C LEU A 114 -4.44 -2.72 5.81
N TRP A 115 -5.58 -2.23 5.33
CA TRP A 115 -6.85 -2.24 6.07
C TRP A 115 -7.26 -3.67 6.45
N ILE A 116 -7.26 -4.59 5.49
CA ILE A 116 -7.62 -5.99 5.72
C ILE A 116 -6.66 -6.63 6.74
N HIS A 117 -5.36 -6.39 6.60
CA HIS A 117 -4.38 -7.01 7.48
C HIS A 117 -4.39 -6.40 8.89
N HIS A 118 -4.63 -5.10 9.01
CA HIS A 118 -4.82 -4.44 10.30
C HIS A 118 -5.96 -5.09 11.09
N TRP A 119 -7.13 -5.25 10.47
CA TRP A 119 -8.29 -5.88 11.13
C TRP A 119 -8.09 -7.37 11.37
N HIS A 120 -7.31 -8.06 10.52
CA HIS A 120 -6.92 -9.42 10.78
C HIS A 120 -6.10 -9.54 12.07
N CYS A 121 -5.07 -8.71 12.23
CA CYS A 121 -4.27 -8.65 13.47
C CYS A 121 -5.12 -8.26 14.68
N ASP A 122 -5.99 -7.25 14.55
CA ASP A 122 -6.81 -6.76 15.68
C ASP A 122 -7.85 -7.79 16.16
N ILE A 123 -8.53 -8.48 15.22
CA ILE A 123 -9.61 -9.43 15.53
C ILE A 123 -9.06 -10.81 15.90
N LYS A 124 -7.98 -11.25 15.26
CA LYS A 124 -7.36 -12.56 15.51
C LYS A 124 -6.27 -12.52 16.59
N GLU A 125 -5.93 -11.34 17.07
CA GLU A 125 -4.83 -11.12 18.02
C GLU A 125 -3.49 -11.66 17.47
N GLU A 126 -3.33 -11.63 16.15
CA GLU A 126 -2.13 -12.08 15.45
C GLU A 126 -1.14 -10.95 15.25
N LEU A 127 0.16 -11.28 15.31
CA LEU A 127 1.23 -10.31 15.04
C LEU A 127 1.22 -9.88 13.56
N TRP A 128 1.52 -8.61 13.34
CA TRP A 128 1.67 -8.08 11.99
C TRP A 128 2.83 -8.76 11.25
N ASN A 129 2.57 -9.18 10.01
CA ASN A 129 3.57 -9.80 9.15
C ASN A 129 3.64 -9.09 7.79
N THR A 130 4.67 -8.27 7.59
CA THR A 130 4.87 -7.52 6.34
C THR A 130 4.97 -8.44 5.12
N THR A 131 5.60 -9.61 5.24
CA THR A 131 5.73 -10.58 4.14
C THR A 131 4.36 -11.12 3.72
N HIS A 132 3.49 -11.44 4.67
CA HIS A 132 2.13 -11.89 4.38
C HIS A 132 1.29 -10.79 3.72
N ALA A 133 1.38 -9.56 4.23
CA ALA A 133 0.72 -8.40 3.62
C ALA A 133 1.20 -8.17 2.17
N ILE A 134 2.51 -8.25 1.91
CA ILE A 134 3.08 -8.11 0.55
C ILE A 134 2.66 -9.26 -0.36
N SER A 135 2.63 -10.50 0.13
CA SER A 135 2.15 -11.64 -0.65
C SER A 135 0.69 -11.45 -1.09
N ARG A 136 -0.17 -10.99 -0.15
CA ARG A 136 -1.55 -10.63 -0.46
C ARG A 136 -1.64 -9.51 -1.49
N PHE A 137 -0.80 -8.48 -1.38
CA PHE A 137 -0.75 -7.37 -2.33
C PHE A 137 -0.35 -7.84 -3.73
N ARG A 138 0.71 -8.65 -3.86
CA ARG A 138 1.12 -9.24 -5.15
C ARG A 138 0.02 -10.09 -5.77
N LYS A 139 -0.69 -10.89 -4.98
CA LYS A 139 -1.84 -11.67 -5.45
C LYS A 139 -2.96 -10.77 -5.96
N GLN A 140 -3.21 -9.63 -5.32
CA GLN A 140 -4.20 -8.66 -5.78
C GLN A 140 -3.81 -8.05 -7.13
N LEU A 141 -2.55 -7.66 -7.32
CA LEU A 141 -2.02 -7.16 -8.60
C LEU A 141 -2.12 -8.24 -9.69
N TRP A 142 -1.73 -9.49 -9.38
CA TRP A 142 -1.85 -10.63 -10.29
C TRP A 142 -3.28 -10.83 -10.79
N ASN A 143 -4.27 -10.75 -9.89
CA ASN A 143 -5.68 -10.88 -10.26
C ASN A 143 -6.18 -9.73 -11.16
N LYS A 144 -5.47 -8.61 -11.22
CA LYS A 144 -5.71 -7.50 -12.15
C LYS A 144 -4.92 -7.61 -13.45
N GLY A 145 -4.03 -8.59 -13.58
CA GLY A 145 -3.10 -8.72 -14.70
C GLY A 145 -1.86 -7.81 -14.58
N GLU A 146 -1.62 -7.21 -13.41
CA GLU A 146 -0.52 -6.28 -13.16
C GLU A 146 0.70 -7.04 -12.62
N ASN A 147 1.41 -7.72 -13.52
CA ASN A 147 2.48 -8.67 -13.17
C ASN A 147 3.87 -8.03 -13.12
N PHE A 148 4.10 -7.12 -12.16
CA PHE A 148 5.38 -6.41 -12.01
C PHE A 148 6.59 -7.35 -11.82
N HIS A 149 6.44 -8.46 -11.10
CA HIS A 149 7.54 -9.40 -10.89
C HIS A 149 7.94 -10.16 -12.18
N GLY A 150 6.97 -10.51 -13.02
CA GLY A 150 7.23 -11.14 -14.31
C GLY A 150 7.93 -10.16 -15.26
N GLN A 151 7.49 -8.90 -15.28
CA GLN A 151 8.10 -7.85 -16.07
C GLN A 151 9.57 -7.59 -15.66
N GLU A 152 9.86 -7.52 -14.36
CA GLU A 152 11.24 -7.36 -13.88
C GLU A 152 12.15 -8.53 -14.31
N ILE A 153 11.69 -9.78 -14.20
CA ILE A 153 12.46 -10.95 -14.64
C ILE A 153 12.68 -10.91 -16.16
N THR A 154 11.64 -10.59 -16.93
CA THR A 154 11.75 -10.45 -18.38
C THR A 154 12.74 -9.35 -18.77
N THR A 155 12.64 -8.16 -18.16
CA THR A 155 13.59 -7.06 -18.41
C THR A 155 15.01 -7.44 -18.01
N MET A 156 15.22 -8.08 -16.85
CA MET A 156 16.55 -8.57 -16.46
C MET A 156 17.12 -9.58 -17.46
N TYR A 157 16.29 -10.48 -17.98
CA TYR A 157 16.69 -11.47 -18.98
C TYR A 157 17.00 -10.82 -20.34
N GLU A 158 16.19 -9.86 -20.78
CA GLU A 158 16.42 -9.07 -21.99
C GLU A 158 17.70 -8.24 -21.89
N GLU A 159 17.95 -7.59 -20.75
CA GLU A 159 19.20 -6.87 -20.47
C GLU A 159 20.41 -7.82 -20.46
N TYR A 160 20.24 -9.03 -19.92
CA TYR A 160 21.27 -10.06 -19.96
C TYR A 160 21.57 -10.46 -21.40
N LEU A 161 20.55 -10.78 -22.21
CA LEU A 161 20.73 -11.12 -23.62
C LEU A 161 21.41 -9.98 -24.39
N ALA A 162 20.93 -8.74 -24.24
CA ALA A 162 21.49 -7.57 -24.90
C ALA A 162 22.98 -7.38 -24.60
N LYS A 163 23.44 -7.66 -23.37
CA LYS A 163 24.86 -7.58 -22.98
C LYS A 163 25.73 -8.70 -23.57
N HIS A 164 25.14 -9.83 -23.94
CA HIS A 164 25.87 -11.01 -24.42
C HIS A 164 25.65 -11.28 -25.92
N THR A 165 24.79 -10.53 -26.62
CA THR A 165 24.59 -10.67 -28.07
C THR A 165 25.76 -10.10 -28.88
N ASP A 166 26.55 -9.18 -28.31
CA ASP A 166 27.74 -8.59 -28.95
C ASP A 166 29.02 -9.46 -28.84
N GLN A 167 28.96 -10.60 -28.14
CA GLN A 167 30.12 -11.49 -27.93
C GLN A 167 30.14 -12.73 -28.83
N ASP A 168 29.07 -12.99 -29.60
CA ASP A 168 28.90 -14.18 -30.43
C ASP A 168 29.14 -13.95 -31.95
N GLN A 169 29.79 -12.84 -32.35
CA GLN A 169 30.35 -12.73 -33.71
C GLN A 169 31.80 -13.19 -33.72
N ASP A 170 32.02 -14.50 -33.60
CA ASP A 170 33.28 -15.14 -34.01
C ASP A 170 33.30 -15.25 -35.55
N PRO A 171 34.25 -14.63 -36.27
CA PRO A 171 34.30 -14.69 -37.74
C PRO A 171 34.71 -16.04 -38.34
N ASN A 172 34.99 -17.08 -37.54
CA ASN A 172 35.58 -18.34 -38.04
C ASN A 172 34.65 -19.56 -38.04
N LEU A 173 33.44 -19.43 -38.58
CA LEU A 173 32.58 -20.58 -38.92
C LEU A 173 32.10 -20.53 -40.38
N VAL A 174 33.03 -20.39 -41.33
CA VAL A 174 32.89 -20.97 -42.67
C VAL A 174 34.29 -21.38 -43.16
N GLU A 175 34.65 -22.64 -42.94
CA GLU A 175 35.48 -23.43 -43.86
C GLU A 175 35.13 -24.91 -43.73
#